data_AF-A0A7W1FTT6-F1
#
_entry.id   AF-A0A7W1FTT6-F1
#
_cell.length_a   1.000
_cell.length_b   1.000
_cell.length_c   1.000
_cell.angle_alpha   90.00
_cell.angle_beta   90.00
_cell.angle_gamma   90.00
#
_symmetry.space_group_name_H-M   'P 1'
#
loop_
_entity.id
_entity.type
_entity.pdbx_description
1 polymer ?
#
loop_
_entity_poly.entity_id
_entity_poly.type
_entity_poly.pdbx_seq_one_letter_code
_entity_poly.pdbx_strand_id
1 'polypeptide(L)'
;MNGLLKGALAAGGGAVGIEVLRRVLFSGARRRYEPWERSPYKDFPNKVLIVGGGFAGYKAAHTLCELARDRDDVGVMLISRENYFTYWPMLASVIGGDVSTQNVAQPLRRTLIRLGASFRRAGLDRVD
;
A
#
# COMPACT_ATOMS: atom_id res chain seq x y z
N MET A 1 6.30 61.84 -7.07
CA MET A 1 6.55 60.83 -8.12
C MET A 1 6.90 59.50 -7.45
N ASN A 2 5.93 58.58 -7.42
CA ASN A 2 5.92 57.39 -6.57
C ASN A 2 6.65 56.21 -7.24
N GLY A 3 8.00 56.23 -7.21
CA GLY A 3 8.84 55.15 -7.74
C GLY A 3 8.92 53.91 -6.83
N LEU A 4 8.76 54.10 -5.51
CA LEU A 4 8.91 53.02 -4.52
C LEU A 4 7.72 52.04 -4.47
N LEU A 5 6.50 52.52 -4.72
CA LEU A 5 5.29 51.68 -4.72
C LEU A 5 5.21 50.72 -5.91
N LYS A 6 5.86 51.05 -7.04
CA LYS A 6 5.88 50.19 -8.23
C LYS A 6 6.88 49.03 -8.11
N GLY A 7 7.97 49.20 -7.36
CA GLY A 7 8.96 48.15 -7.11
C GLY A 7 8.45 47.02 -6.21
N ALA A 8 7.66 47.35 -5.19
CA ALA A 8 7.12 46.38 -4.24
C ALA A 8 6.10 45.42 -4.88
N LEU A 9 5.29 45.91 -5.84
CA LEU A 9 4.28 45.11 -6.52
C LEU A 9 4.90 44.07 -7.49
N ALA A 10 6.01 44.43 -8.14
CA ALA A 10 6.73 43.55 -9.06
C ALA A 10 7.44 42.40 -8.33
N ALA A 11 8.03 42.67 -7.15
CA ALA A 11 8.65 41.65 -6.32
C ALA A 11 7.62 40.71 -5.68
N GLY A 12 6.47 41.23 -5.23
CA GLY A 12 5.39 40.42 -4.67
C GLY A 12 4.75 39.49 -5.69
N GLY A 13 4.54 39.95 -6.93
CA GLY A 13 3.97 39.14 -8.01
C GLY A 13 4.86 37.98 -8.45
N GLY A 14 6.18 38.17 -8.47
CA GLY A 14 7.14 37.14 -8.85
C GLY A 14 7.18 35.96 -7.86
N ALA A 15 7.17 36.25 -6.56
CA ALA A 15 7.19 35.21 -5.53
C ALA A 15 5.91 34.36 -5.54
N VAL A 16 4.75 35.00 -5.69
CA VAL A 16 3.46 34.29 -5.81
C VAL A 16 3.41 33.48 -7.10
N GLY A 17 3.89 34.04 -8.22
CA GLY A 17 3.96 33.34 -9.50
C GLY A 17 4.83 32.09 -9.44
N ILE A 18 6.00 32.17 -8.79
CA ILE A 18 6.92 31.03 -8.61
C ILE A 18 6.30 29.98 -7.70
N GLU A 19 5.64 30.35 -6.60
CA GLU A 19 5.02 29.39 -5.69
C GLU A 19 3.82 28.67 -6.34
N VAL A 20 3.01 29.41 -7.11
CA VAL A 20 1.89 28.85 -7.89
C VAL A 20 2.41 27.93 -9.00
N LEU A 21 3.45 28.35 -9.74
CA LEU A 21 4.08 27.56 -10.78
C LEU A 21 4.73 26.29 -10.21
N ARG A 22 5.40 26.40 -9.05
CA ARG A 22 5.95 25.27 -8.30
C ARG A 22 4.83 24.33 -7.88
N ARG A 23 3.73 24.83 -7.33
CA ARG A 23 2.57 24.00 -6.98
C ARG A 23 2.01 23.26 -8.17
N VAL A 24 1.85 23.91 -9.32
CA VAL A 24 1.28 23.31 -10.52
C VAL A 24 2.23 22.30 -11.16
N LEU A 25 3.51 22.63 -11.32
CA LEU A 25 4.51 21.74 -11.92
C LEU A 25 4.86 20.54 -11.04
N PHE A 26 4.92 20.72 -9.71
CA PHE A 26 5.18 19.64 -8.76
C PHE A 26 3.90 18.95 -8.25
N SER A 27 2.71 19.38 -8.69
CA SER A 27 1.46 18.64 -8.50
C SER A 27 1.30 17.48 -9.50
N GLY A 28 2.41 16.78 -9.76
CA GLY A 28 2.45 15.61 -10.59
C GLY A 28 1.47 14.57 -10.08
N ALA A 29 0.38 14.41 -10.83
CA ALA A 29 -0.51 13.26 -10.86
C ALA A 29 -0.72 12.61 -9.48
N ARG A 30 -1.69 13.13 -8.70
CA ARG A 30 -2.44 12.26 -7.81
C ARG A 30 -3.02 11.15 -8.67
N ARG A 31 -2.31 10.02 -8.73
CA ARG A 31 -2.81 8.77 -9.34
C ARG A 31 -4.21 8.60 -8.79
N ARG A 32 -5.19 8.53 -9.68
CA ARG A 32 -6.58 8.29 -9.35
C ARG A 32 -6.60 6.98 -8.57
N TYR A 33 -6.69 7.14 -7.27
CA TYR A 33 -6.82 6.08 -6.30
C TYR A 33 -8.32 5.95 -6.09
N GLU A 34 -8.86 4.75 -6.18
CA GLU A 34 -10.30 4.56 -6.07
C GLU A 34 -10.74 4.90 -4.63
N PRO A 35 -11.94 5.47 -4.39
CA PRO A 35 -12.33 6.01 -3.08
C PRO A 35 -12.33 5.04 -1.87
N TRP A 36 -12.19 3.72 -2.09
CA TRP A 36 -12.03 2.68 -1.06
C TRP A 36 -10.58 2.23 -0.83
N GLU A 37 -9.64 2.86 -1.52
CA GLU A 37 -8.27 2.42 -1.61
C GLU A 37 -7.48 3.23 -0.55
N ARG A 38 -6.95 2.55 0.47
CA ARG A 38 -6.09 3.14 1.51
C ARG A 38 -4.80 3.73 0.93
N SER A 39 -4.34 4.87 1.46
CA SER A 39 -3.06 5.51 1.08
C SER A 39 -1.96 4.49 0.77
N PRO A 40 -1.11 4.70 -0.25
CA PRO A 40 -0.01 3.77 -0.53
C PRO A 40 0.80 3.47 0.74
N TYR A 41 1.19 2.21 0.97
CA TYR A 41 1.91 1.78 2.19
C TYR A 41 3.06 2.71 2.61
N LYS A 42 3.78 3.27 1.63
CA LYS A 42 4.89 4.20 1.83
C LYS A 42 4.51 5.52 2.51
N ASP A 43 3.25 5.93 2.41
CA ASP A 43 2.74 7.24 2.84
C ASP A 43 2.14 7.18 4.26
N PHE A 44 1.94 5.99 4.83
CA PHE A 44 1.49 5.84 6.22
C PHE A 44 2.60 6.22 7.21
N PRO A 45 2.28 6.90 8.32
CA PRO A 45 3.25 7.21 9.35
C PRO A 45 3.73 5.95 10.11
N ASN A 46 2.80 5.06 10.48
CA ASN A 46 3.12 3.80 11.16
C ASN A 46 3.02 2.66 10.15
N LYS A 47 4.12 1.91 9.96
CA LYS A 47 4.24 0.89 8.91
C LYS A 47 4.48 -0.49 9.50
N VAL A 48 3.60 -1.43 9.20
CA VAL A 48 3.72 -2.83 9.60
C VAL A 48 4.04 -3.67 8.38
N LEU A 49 5.22 -4.30 8.38
CA LEU A 49 5.66 -5.22 7.35
C LEU A 49 5.48 -6.66 7.83
N ILE A 50 4.72 -7.45 7.09
CA ILE A 50 4.52 -8.88 7.33
C ILE A 50 5.33 -9.62 6.27
N VAL A 51 6.24 -10.48 6.71
CA VAL A 51 7.03 -11.33 5.81
C VAL A 51 6.52 -12.76 5.87
N GLY A 52 6.16 -13.29 4.70
CA GLY A 52 5.64 -14.63 4.53
C GLY A 52 4.12 -14.62 4.37
N GLY A 53 3.65 -15.23 3.28
CA GLY A 53 2.23 -15.33 2.96
C GLY A 53 1.54 -16.60 3.48
N GLY A 54 2.12 -17.33 4.44
CA GLY A 54 1.50 -18.56 4.97
C GLY A 54 0.29 -18.29 5.88
N PHE A 55 -0.16 -19.30 6.63
CA PHE A 55 -1.28 -19.19 7.58
C PHE A 55 -1.11 -18.04 8.56
N ALA A 56 0.04 -17.98 9.23
CA ALA A 56 0.33 -16.96 10.22
C ALA A 56 0.34 -15.56 9.59
N GLY A 57 1.03 -15.39 8.46
CA GLY A 57 1.12 -14.09 7.79
C GLY A 57 -0.22 -13.60 7.26
N TYR A 58 -1.02 -14.50 6.66
CA TYR A 58 -2.37 -14.17 6.23
C TYR A 58 -3.27 -13.76 7.40
N LYS A 59 -3.27 -14.55 8.49
CA LYS A 59 -4.09 -14.24 9.67
C LYS A 59 -3.64 -12.97 10.37
N ALA A 60 -2.33 -12.74 10.48
CA ALA A 60 -1.76 -11.50 11.00
C ALA A 60 -2.20 -10.30 10.17
N ALA A 61 -2.11 -10.39 8.83
CA ALA A 61 -2.55 -9.32 7.94
C ALA A 61 -4.04 -9.04 8.08
N HIS A 62 -4.87 -10.08 8.16
CA HIS A 62 -6.31 -9.95 8.38
C HIS A 62 -6.62 -9.23 9.68
N THR A 63 -6.09 -9.71 10.81
CA THR A 63 -6.34 -9.14 12.13
C THR A 63 -5.81 -7.71 12.22
N LEU A 64 -4.63 -7.42 11.67
CA LEU A 64 -4.09 -6.06 11.64
C LEU A 64 -4.94 -5.11 10.80
N CYS A 65 -5.46 -5.56 9.65
CA CYS A 65 -6.37 -4.74 8.84
C CYS A 65 -7.71 -4.47 9.55
N GLU A 66 -8.25 -5.45 10.28
CA GLU A 66 -9.45 -5.25 11.09
C GLU A 66 -9.21 -4.26 12.23
N LEU A 67 -8.10 -4.40 12.96
CA LEU A 67 -7.74 -3.48 14.05
C LEU A 67 -7.42 -2.06 13.55
N ALA A 68 -6.87 -1.96 12.34
CA ALA A 68 -6.56 -0.68 11.71
C ALA A 68 -7.72 -0.14 10.88
N ARG A 69 -8.90 -0.76 10.88
CA ARG A 69 -10.02 -0.44 9.96
C ARG A 69 -10.41 1.04 9.98
N ASP A 70 -10.46 1.62 11.18
CA ASP A 70 -10.83 3.02 11.43
C ASP A 70 -9.60 3.91 11.72
N ARG A 71 -8.41 3.45 11.33
CA ARG A 71 -7.12 4.13 11.55
C ARG A 71 -6.45 4.44 10.21
N ASP A 72 -6.19 5.72 9.98
CA ASP A 72 -5.48 6.22 8.79
C ASP A 72 -3.98 6.39 9.01
N ASP A 73 -3.49 6.09 10.21
CA ASP A 73 -2.08 6.22 10.56
C ASP A 73 -1.29 4.91 10.37
N VAL A 74 -1.96 3.76 10.23
CA VAL A 74 -1.32 2.45 10.13
C VAL A 74 -1.45 1.84 8.74
N GLY A 75 -0.31 1.64 8.08
CA GLY A 75 -0.19 0.92 6.82
C GLY A 75 0.29 -0.51 7.04
N VAL A 76 -0.40 -1.47 6.43
CA VAL A 76 -0.04 -2.90 6.45
C VAL A 76 0.44 -3.33 5.07
N MET A 77 1.61 -3.96 5.00
CA MET A 77 2.10 -4.60 3.78
C MET A 77 2.50 -6.05 4.05
N LEU A 78 2.12 -6.95 3.16
CA LEU A 78 2.59 -8.33 3.16
C LEU A 78 3.52 -8.57 1.97
N ILE A 79 4.72 -9.08 2.27
CA ILE A 79 5.68 -9.59 1.28
C ILE A 79 5.68 -11.11 1.33
N SER A 80 5.55 -11.74 0.16
CA SER A 80 5.65 -13.19 0.03
C SER A 80 6.31 -13.56 -1.29
N ARG A 81 7.05 -14.67 -1.31
CA ARG A 81 7.63 -15.22 -2.54
C ARG A 81 6.54 -15.63 -3.54
N GLU A 82 5.43 -16.17 -3.02
CA GLU A 82 4.29 -16.61 -3.82
C GLU A 82 3.04 -15.74 -3.59
N ASN A 83 2.17 -15.68 -4.61
CA ASN A 83 0.87 -14.98 -4.56
C ASN A 83 -0.28 -15.88 -4.08
N TYR A 84 0.04 -16.99 -3.44
CA TYR A 84 -0.93 -17.89 -2.85
C TYR A 84 -0.36 -18.50 -1.58
N PHE A 85 -1.24 -19.04 -0.76
CA PHE A 85 -0.87 -19.92 0.34
C PHE A 85 -1.60 -21.24 0.23
N THR A 86 -0.93 -22.32 0.60
CA THR A 86 -1.50 -23.66 0.51
C THR A 86 -2.02 -24.09 1.87
N TYR A 87 -3.25 -24.60 1.91
CA TYR A 87 -3.81 -25.29 3.07
C TYR A 87 -3.18 -26.68 3.18
N TRP A 88 -1.98 -26.71 3.77
CA TRP A 88 -1.20 -27.92 4.03
C TRP A 88 -1.99 -29.08 4.64
N PRO A 89 -2.97 -28.87 5.56
CA PRO A 89 -3.72 -29.99 6.10
C PRO A 89 -4.56 -30.76 5.06
N MET A 90 -4.91 -30.17 3.91
CA MET A 90 -5.62 -30.86 2.82
C MET A 90 -4.69 -31.49 1.77
N LEU A 91 -3.37 -31.45 1.96
CA LEU A 91 -2.44 -31.95 0.94
C LEU A 91 -2.56 -33.47 0.75
N ALA A 92 -2.85 -34.23 1.81
CA ALA A 92 -3.07 -35.66 1.72
C ALA A 92 -4.23 -36.00 0.76
N SER A 93 -5.34 -35.26 0.83
CA SER A 93 -6.49 -35.42 -0.08
C SER A 93 -6.17 -35.02 -1.51
N VAL A 94 -5.25 -34.08 -1.72
CA VAL A 94 -4.76 -33.72 -3.06
C VAL A 94 -3.91 -34.85 -3.65
N ILE A 95 -3.05 -35.46 -2.85
CA ILE A 95 -2.22 -36.60 -3.28
C ILE A 95 -3.10 -37.80 -3.62
N GLY A 96 -4.16 -38.05 -2.84
CA GLY A 96 -5.15 -39.09 -3.10
C GLY A 96 -6.02 -38.86 -4.34
N GLY A 97 -6.02 -37.64 -4.89
CA GLY A 97 -6.85 -37.27 -6.05
C GLY A 97 -8.28 -36.86 -5.69
N ASP A 98 -8.66 -36.88 -4.42
CA ASP A 98 -9.99 -36.49 -3.94
C ASP A 98 -10.25 -34.98 -4.08
N VAL A 99 -9.18 -34.17 -4.09
CA VAL A 99 -9.26 -32.70 -4.12
C VAL A 99 -8.31 -32.11 -5.16
N SER A 100 -8.81 -31.17 -5.96
CA SER A 100 -7.98 -30.40 -6.89
C SER A 100 -7.01 -29.47 -6.17
N THR A 101 -5.79 -29.32 -6.70
CA THR A 101 -4.75 -28.40 -6.19
C THR A 101 -5.23 -26.95 -6.10
N GLN A 102 -6.14 -26.53 -6.98
CA GLN A 102 -6.71 -25.18 -6.99
C GLN A 102 -7.60 -24.92 -5.78
N ASN A 103 -8.18 -25.98 -5.18
CA ASN A 103 -9.07 -25.85 -4.03
C ASN A 103 -8.29 -25.68 -2.72
N VAL A 104 -7.01 -26.09 -2.68
CA VAL A 104 -6.15 -25.94 -1.48
C VAL A 104 -5.26 -24.70 -1.53
N ALA A 105 -5.16 -24.03 -2.67
CA ALA A 105 -4.37 -22.81 -2.84
C ALA A 105 -5.26 -21.56 -2.78
N GLN A 106 -5.06 -20.71 -1.78
CA GLN A 106 -5.82 -19.47 -1.62
C GLN A 106 -5.02 -18.27 -2.14
N PRO A 107 -5.60 -17.40 -2.99
CA PRO A 107 -4.91 -16.24 -3.53
C PRO A 107 -4.71 -15.17 -2.46
N LEU A 108 -3.47 -14.67 -2.33
CA LEU A 108 -3.12 -13.66 -1.33
C LEU A 108 -3.49 -12.24 -1.78
N ARG A 109 -3.00 -11.79 -2.94
CA ARG A 109 -3.16 -10.41 -3.42
C ARG A 109 -4.61 -9.94 -3.41
N ARG A 110 -5.52 -10.72 -4.01
CA ARG A 110 -6.93 -10.32 -4.15
C ARG A 110 -7.62 -10.19 -2.80
N THR A 111 -7.27 -11.03 -1.85
CA THR A 111 -7.89 -11.04 -0.52
C THR A 111 -7.32 -9.94 0.35
N LEU A 112 -6.00 -9.74 0.34
CA LEU A 112 -5.32 -8.69 1.10
C LEU A 112 -5.69 -7.29 0.64
N ILE A 113 -5.77 -7.05 -0.67
CA ILE A 113 -6.21 -5.74 -1.20
C ILE A 113 -7.63 -5.42 -0.73
N ARG A 114 -8.54 -6.40 -0.72
CA ARG A 114 -9.91 -6.22 -0.21
C ARG A 114 -9.95 -5.92 1.29
N LEU A 115 -8.96 -6.39 2.05
CA LEU A 115 -8.81 -6.07 3.47
C LEU A 115 -8.14 -4.71 3.73
N GLY A 116 -7.60 -4.05 2.69
CA GLY A 116 -6.88 -2.78 2.82
C GLY A 116 -5.36 -2.94 3.02
N ALA A 117 -4.82 -4.16 2.93
CA ALA A 117 -3.38 -4.38 2.95
C ALA A 117 -2.75 -4.22 1.56
N SER A 118 -1.54 -3.65 1.53
CA SER A 118 -0.67 -3.69 0.37
C SER A 118 -0.02 -5.08 0.23
N PHE A 119 0.15 -5.57 -1.00
CA PHE A 119 0.81 -6.84 -1.27
C PHE A 119 1.93 -6.68 -2.30
N ARG A 120 3.09 -7.28 -2.00
CA ARG A 120 4.23 -7.36 -2.93
C ARG A 120 4.74 -8.80 -3.01
N ARG A 121 4.87 -9.30 -4.24
CA ARG A 121 5.55 -10.58 -4.50
C ARG A 121 7.06 -10.32 -4.55
N ALA A 122 7.79 -10.80 -3.55
CA ALA A 122 9.25 -10.68 -3.48
C ALA A 122 9.83 -11.72 -2.49
N GLY A 123 11.09 -12.11 -2.69
CA GLY A 123 11.88 -12.82 -1.69
C GLY A 123 12.40 -11.86 -0.63
N LEU A 124 12.61 -12.36 0.59
CA LEU A 124 13.32 -11.65 1.65
C LEU A 124 14.72 -12.25 1.77
N ASP A 125 15.74 -11.42 1.57
CA ASP A 125 17.14 -11.86 1.67
C ASP A 125 17.74 -11.56 3.05
N ARG A 126 17.42 -10.40 3.65
CA ARG A 126 17.97 -9.95 4.93
C ARG A 126 17.01 -9.01 5.67
N VAL A 127 17.05 -9.06 7.00
CA VAL A 127 16.48 -8.05 7.92
C VAL A 127 17.67 -7.47 8.70
N ASP A 128 17.76 -6.14 8.73
CA ASP A 128 18.75 -5.38 9.50
C ASP A 128 18.21 -5.10 10.91
#